data_AF-A0A7J4EN02-F1
#
_entry.id   AF-A0A7J4EN02-F1
#
_cell.length_a   1.000
_cell.length_b   1.000
_cell.length_c   1.000
_cell.angle_alpha   90.00
_cell.angle_beta   90.00
_cell.angle_gamma   90.00
#
_symmetry.space_group_name_H-M   'P 1'
#
loop_
_entity.id
_entity.type
_entity.pdbx_description
1 polymer ?
#
loop_
_entity_poly.entity_id
_entity_poly.type
_entity_poly.pdbx_seq_one_letter_code
_entity_poly.pdbx_strand_id
1 'polypeptide(L)' 'MFTKTDCELLGYNLEEGNEYLVGCISGLVRIFVHEIQMKIGEDIFDVKVGFADSEEVPRLLGRLSIFPKFLICFDEKI' A
#
# COMPACT_ATOMS: atom_id res chain seq x y z
N MET A 1 -1.97 -0.02 -0.33
CA MET A 1 -2.52 0.61 0.88
C MET A 1 -2.58 -0.45 1.95
N PHE A 2 -2.12 -0.13 3.15
CA PHE A 2 -2.16 -0.99 4.34
C PHE A 2 -2.76 -0.22 5.50
N THR A 3 -3.09 -0.90 6.60
CA THR A 3 -3.68 -0.24 7.77
C THR A 3 -2.63 0.46 8.63
N LYS A 4 -3.08 1.20 9.64
CA LYS A 4 -2.19 1.80 10.65
C LYS A 4 -1.43 0.73 11.42
N THR A 5 -2.11 -0.33 11.85
CA THR A 5 -1.49 -1.47 12.53
C THR A 5 -0.40 -2.13 11.67
N ASP A 6 -0.60 -2.25 10.36
CA ASP A 6 0.44 -2.78 9.46
C ASP A 6 1.72 -1.90 9.46
N CYS A 7 1.56 -0.58 9.52
CA CYS A 7 2.67 0.37 9.62
C CYS A 7 3.51 0.10 10.89
N GLU A 8 2.81 0.00 12.03
CA GLU A 8 3.41 -0.23 13.34
C GLU A 8 4.10 -1.61 13.41
N LEU A 9 3.47 -2.66 12.89
CA LEU A 9 4.03 -4.01 12.84
C LEU A 9 5.28 -4.11 11.98
N LEU A 10 5.40 -3.27 10.95
CA LEU A 10 6.59 -3.16 10.11
C LEU A 10 7.68 -2.26 10.73
N GLY A 11 7.41 -1.67 11.90
CA GLY A 11 8.36 -0.82 12.63
C GLY A 11 8.44 0.61 12.14
N TYR A 12 7.45 1.08 11.37
CA TYR A 12 7.37 2.45 10.89
C TYR A 12 6.49 3.31 11.80
N ASN A 13 6.83 4.58 11.91
CA ASN A 13 5.96 5.59 12.48
C ASN A 13 5.09 6.18 11.37
N LEU A 14 3.76 6.12 11.53
CA LEU A 14 2.79 6.56 10.53
C LEU A 14 3.09 7.98 10.02
N GLU A 15 3.32 8.93 10.93
CA GLU A 15 3.45 10.37 10.63
C GLU A 15 4.80 10.77 9.99
N GLU A 16 5.78 9.85 9.91
CA GLU A 16 7.03 10.10 9.17
C GLU A 16 6.83 10.04 7.65
N GLY A 17 5.70 9.50 7.20
CA GLY A 17 5.33 9.45 5.79
C GLY A 17 4.77 10.77 5.30
N ASN A 18 4.76 10.94 3.97
CA ASN A 18 4.14 12.11 3.35
C ASN A 18 2.61 11.97 3.38
N GLU A 19 1.92 12.94 3.97
CA GLU A 19 0.47 12.92 4.11
C GLU A 19 -0.27 13.18 2.78
N TYR A 20 -1.31 12.38 2.50
CA TYR A 20 -2.22 12.57 1.38
C TYR A 20 -3.66 12.22 1.76
N LEU A 21 -4.61 12.80 1.03
CA LEU A 21 -6.01 12.36 1.01
C LEU A 21 -6.27 11.59 -0.28
N VAL A 22 -6.80 10.37 -0.17
CA VAL A 22 -7.13 9.51 -1.31
C VAL A 22 -8.64 9.27 -1.38
N GLY A 23 -9.19 9.36 -2.60
CA GLY A 23 -10.58 9.05 -2.87
C GLY A 23 -10.86 7.55 -2.87
N CYS A 24 -11.86 7.15 -2.10
CA CYS A 24 -12.43 5.80 -2.05
C CYS A 24 -13.95 5.88 -2.25
N ILE A 25 -14.62 4.74 -2.40
CA ILE A 25 -16.07 4.67 -2.60
C ILE A 25 -16.82 5.31 -1.41
N SER A 26 -16.32 5.11 -0.19
CA SER A 26 -16.90 5.63 1.05
C SER A 26 -16.52 7.08 1.39
N GLY A 27 -15.67 7.73 0.59
CA GLY A 27 -15.20 9.10 0.84
C GLY A 27 -13.70 9.24 0.75
N LEU A 28 -13.14 10.21 1.49
CA LEU A 28 -11.69 10.45 1.53
C LEU A 28 -11.06 9.68 2.69
N VAL A 29 -9.96 9.01 2.41
CA VAL A 29 -9.12 8.34 3.41
C VAL A 29 -7.80 9.09 3.53
N ARG A 30 -7.44 9.44 4.77
CA ARG A 30 -6.13 10.00 5.10
C ARG A 30 -5.08 8.89 5.12
N ILE A 31 -4.01 9.08 4.36
CA ILE A 31 -2.90 8.14 4.29
C ILE A 31 -1.56 8.85 4.46
N PHE A 32 -0.56 8.08 4.86
CA PHE A 32 0.84 8.50 4.93
C PHE A 32 1.66 7.60 4.02
N VAL A 33 2.34 8.19 3.04
CA VAL A 33 3.11 7.47 2.03
C VAL A 33 4.57 7.41 2.44
N HIS A 34 5.05 6.18 2.58
CA HIS A 34 6.43 5.82 2.90
C HIS A 34 7.10 5.20 1.67
N GLU A 35 8.41 5.41 1.54
CA GLU A 35 9.25 4.63 0.61
C GLU A 35 9.87 3.49 1.40
N ILE A 36 9.51 2.25 1.05
CA ILE A 36 9.96 1.04 1.76
C ILE A 36 10.46 -0.01 0.78
N GLN A 37 11.29 -0.94 1.26
CA GLN A 37 11.65 -2.13 0.49
C GLN A 37 10.57 -3.20 0.63
N MET A 38 10.02 -3.62 -0.51
CA MET A 38 9.08 -4.74 -0.58
C MET A 38 9.75 -5.94 -1.21
N LYS A 39 9.45 -7.13 -0.68
CA LYS A 39 9.85 -8.40 -1.26
C LYS A 39 8.64 -9.17 -1.77
N ILE A 40 8.65 -9.57 -3.05
CA ILE A 40 7.67 -10.48 -3.65
C ILE A 40 8.44 -11.62 -4.32
N GLY A 41 8.27 -12.85 -3.84
CA GLY A 41 9.11 -13.96 -4.28
C GLY A 41 10.58 -13.72 -3.93
N GLU A 42 11.44 -13.70 -4.93
CA GLU A 42 12.88 -13.41 -4.78
C GLU A 42 13.23 -11.94 -5.05
N ASP A 43 12.31 -11.17 -5.64
CA ASP A 43 12.55 -9.77 -6.00
C ASP A 43 12.38 -8.85 -4.80
N ILE A 44 13.39 -8.00 -4.56
CA ILE A 44 13.37 -6.91 -3.57
C ILE A 44 13.46 -5.59 -4.34
N PHE A 45 12.56 -4.66 -4.05
CA PHE A 45 12.53 -3.37 -4.73
C PHE A 45 11.87 -2.29 -3.87
N ASP A 46 12.29 -1.05 -4.12
CA ASP A 46 11.69 0.12 -3.47
C ASP A 46 10.27 0.37 -4.00
N VAL A 47 9.36 0.64 -3.08
CA VAL A 47 7.95 0.91 -3.36
C VAL A 47 7.44 2.07 -2.55
N LYS A 48 6.53 2.84 -3.14
CA LYS A 48 5.69 3.77 -2.39
C LYS A 48 4.50 3.05 -1.79
N VAL A 49 4.39 3.08 -0.47
CA VAL A 49 3.34 2.43 0.30
C VAL A 49 2.59 3.46 1.11
N GLY A 50 1.29 3.58 0.84
CA GLY A 50 0.37 4.34 1.68
C GLY A 50 -0.13 3.50 2.85
N PHE A 51 0.09 3.96 4.07
CA PHE A 51 -0.55 3.46 5.29
C PHE A 51 -1.72 4.37 5.64
N ALA A 52 -2.91 3.81 5.81
CA ALA A 52 -4.08 4.58 6.21
C ALA A 52 -4.05 4.88 7.71
N ASP A 53 -4.58 6.05 8.10
CA ASP A 53 -4.90 6.35 9.49
C ASP A 53 -6.25 5.72 9.89
N SER A 54 -6.44 4.45 9.53
CA SER A 54 -7.64 3.66 9.77
C SER A 54 -7.36 2.17 9.61
N GLU A 55 -8.11 1.35 10.33
CA GLU A 55 -8.15 -0.12 10.15
C GLU A 55 -9.23 -0.55 9.15
N GLU A 56 -10.15 0.34 8.79
CA GLU A 56 -11.28 0.08 7.90
C GLU A 56 -10.90 0.24 6.43
N VAL A 57 -9.70 -0.21 6.05
CA VAL A 57 -9.25 -0.24 4.66
C VAL A 57 -8.78 -1.63 4.25
N PRO A 58 -9.07 -2.07 3.02
CA PRO A 58 -8.51 -3.30 2.53
C PRO A 58 -7.01 -3.13 2.27
N ARG A 59 -6.24 -4.18 2.58
CA ARG A 59 -4.86 -4.29 2.10
C ARG A 59 -4.88 -4.48 0.59
N LEU A 60 -4.18 -3.62 -0.13
CA LEU A 60 -4.16 -3.66 -1.59
C LEU A 60 -2.79 -3.30 -2.16
N LEU A 61 -2.44 -3.96 -3.25
CA LEU A 61 -1.26 -3.69 -4.06
C LEU A 61 -1.63 -2.69 -5.17
N GLY A 62 -1.03 -1.50 -5.11
CA GLY A 62 -1.29 -0.44 -6.07
C GLY A 62 -0.52 -0.64 -7.37
N ARG A 63 -1.14 -0.25 -8.49
CA ARG A 63 -0.55 -0.41 -9.82
C ARG A 63 0.75 0.37 -10.06
N LEU A 64 0.97 1.49 -9.36
CA LEU A 64 2.12 2.38 -9.63
C LEU A 64 3.47 1.72 -9.41
N SER A 65 3.61 0.92 -8.34
CA SER A 65 4.89 0.27 -8.01
C SER A 65 4.96 -1.18 -8.47
N ILE A 66 3.81 -1.85 -8.62
CA ILE A 66 3.72 -3.30 -8.84
C ILE A 66 3.64 -3.65 -10.33
N PHE A 67 2.77 -3.00 -11.09
CA PHE A 67 2.51 -3.37 -12.49
C PHE A 67 3.71 -3.14 -13.43
N PRO A 68 4.61 -2.15 -13.19
CA PRO A 68 5.83 -2.04 -13.97
C PRO A 68 6.82 -3.19 -13.78
N LYS A 69 6.67 -3.99 -12.71
CA LYS A 69 7.61 -5.06 -12.34
C LYS A 69 7.07 -6.46 -12.59
N PHE A 70 5.74 -6.62 -12.51
CA PHE A 70 5.10 -7.92 -12.62
C PHE A 70 4.04 -7.92 -13.73
N LEU A 71 4.03 -8.99 -14.52
CA LEU A 71 2.89 -9.31 -15.37
C LEU A 71 1.73 -9.77 -14.47
N ILE A 72 0.59 -9.09 -14.56
CA ILE A 72 -0.60 -9.40 -13.78
C ILE A 72 -1.57 -10.20 -14.65
N CYS A 73 -1.82 -11.45 -14.27
CA CYS A 73 -2.72 -12.36 -14.98
C CYS A 73 -3.99 -12.60 -14.15
N PHE A 74 -5.15 -12.47 -14.79
CA PHE A 74 -6.44 -12.85 -14.22
C PHE A 74 -6.92 -14.11 -14.96
N ASP A 75 -7.03 -15.24 -14.23
CA ASP A 75 -7.56 -16.50 -14.76
C ASP A 75 -8.88 -16.82 -14.05
N GLU A 76 -9.90 -16.02 -14.40
CA GLU A 76 -11.23 -16.14 -13.81
C GLU A 76 -12.04 -17.23 -14.53
N LYS A 77 -12.58 -18.18 -13.77
CA LYS A 77 -13.61 -19.11 -14.27
C LYS A 77 -14.97 -18.47 -14.01
N ILE A 78 -15.55 -17.87 -15.05
CA ILE A 78 -16.93 -17.38 -15.05
C ILE A 78 -17.88 -18.58 -14.94
#